data_AF-A0A4Z1CA78-F1
#
_entry.id   AF-A0A4Z1CA78-F1
#
_cell.length_a   1.000
_cell.length_b   1.000
_cell.length_c   1.000
_cell.angle_alpha   90.00
_cell.angle_beta   90.00
_cell.angle_gamma   90.00
#
_symmetry.space_group_name_H-M   'P 1'
#
loop_
_entity.id
_entity.type
_entity.pdbx_description
1 polymer ?
#
loop_
_entity_poly.entity_id
_entity_poly.type
_entity_poly.pdbx_seq_one_letter_code
_entity_poly.pdbx_strand_id
1 'polypeptide(L)'
;MMMVGSDSCHYCRRWQAEIGPGYAASVAGRAAPLFQVDVDGPYPDGLALDRRPRITPSFILLSMGTEMGRVEGYVGQAHFYPVLTAMMARAGLLSADAVR
;
A
#
# COMPACT_ATOMS: atom_id res chain seq x y z
N MET A 1 5.46 -3.26 -1.82
CA MET A 1 4.13 -2.83 -1.36
C MET A 1 3.09 -3.76 -1.96
N MET A 2 2.22 -4.34 -1.15
CA MET A 2 1.09 -5.12 -1.65
C MET A 2 -0.18 -4.29 -1.54
N MET A 3 -0.81 -3.98 -2.68
CA MET A 3 -2.14 -3.40 -2.70
C MET A 3 -3.18 -4.52 -2.75
N VAL A 4 -4.04 -4.59 -1.76
CA VAL A 4 -5.20 -5.50 -1.75
C VAL A 4 -6.40 -4.72 -2.28
N GLY A 5 -6.96 -5.19 -3.39
CA GLY A 5 -8.09 -4.56 -4.06
C GLY A 5 -9.20 -5.56 -4.39
N SER A 6 -10.18 -5.10 -5.16
CA SER A 6 -11.21 -5.92 -5.81
C SER A 6 -11.70 -5.16 -7.05
N ASP A 7 -12.15 -5.87 -8.09
CA ASP A 7 -12.71 -5.23 -9.29
C ASP A 7 -13.96 -4.38 -8.98
N SER A 8 -14.73 -4.78 -7.96
CA SER A 8 -15.92 -4.04 -7.51
C SER A 8 -15.59 -2.74 -6.77
N CYS A 9 -14.35 -2.58 -6.29
CA CYS A 9 -13.94 -1.52 -5.39
C CYS A 9 -13.83 -0.15 -6.08
N HIS A 10 -14.81 0.72 -5.82
CA HIS A 10 -14.81 2.11 -6.34
C HIS A 10 -13.56 2.89 -5.92
N TYR A 11 -13.14 2.80 -4.66
CA TYR A 11 -11.97 3.51 -4.16
C TYR A 11 -10.64 2.99 -4.74
N CYS A 12 -10.59 1.72 -5.14
CA CYS A 12 -9.43 1.13 -5.80
C CYS A 12 -9.27 1.73 -7.21
N ARG A 13 -10.36 1.83 -7.97
CA ARG A 13 -10.35 2.52 -9.27
C ARG A 13 -9.97 3.98 -9.14
N ARG A 14 -10.46 4.66 -8.09
CA ARG A 14 -10.09 6.06 -7.81
C ARG A 14 -8.60 6.21 -7.51
N TRP A 15 -8.02 5.36 -6.66
CA TRP A 15 -6.57 5.34 -6.41
C TRP A 15 -5.79 5.07 -7.69
N GLN A 16 -6.23 4.10 -8.50
CA GLN A 16 -5.58 3.76 -9.76
C GLN A 16 -5.56 4.95 -10.72
N ALA A 17 -6.63 5.75 -10.79
CA ALA A 17 -6.70 6.92 -11.65
C ALA A 17 -5.85 8.10 -11.14
N GLU A 18 -5.86 8.35 -9.82
CA GLU A 18 -5.24 9.54 -9.22
C GLU A 18 -3.75 9.34 -8.85
N ILE A 19 -3.35 8.13 -8.45
CA ILE A 19 -2.03 7.81 -7.91
C ILE A 19 -1.27 6.80 -8.76
N GLY A 20 -1.95 5.76 -9.24
CA GLY A 20 -1.36 4.60 -9.92
C GLY A 20 -0.28 4.97 -10.96
N PRO A 21 -0.56 5.84 -11.96
CA PRO A 21 0.40 6.23 -12.98
C PRO A 21 1.72 6.81 -12.46
N GLY A 22 1.67 7.55 -11.34
CA GLY A 22 2.84 8.21 -10.76
C GLY A 22 3.54 7.41 -9.67
N TYR A 23 2.91 6.34 -9.16
CA TYR A 23 3.38 5.66 -7.95
C TYR A 23 4.82 5.16 -8.08
N ALA A 24 5.16 4.45 -9.16
CA ALA A 24 6.49 3.89 -9.39
C ALA A 24 7.61 4.97 -9.42
N ALA A 25 7.29 6.17 -9.88
CA ALA A 25 8.22 7.30 -9.93
C ALA A 25 8.27 8.10 -8.61
N SER A 26 7.43 7.80 -7.63
CA SER A 26 7.46 8.45 -6.32
C SER A 26 8.59 7.90 -5.43
N VAL A 27 8.93 8.62 -4.37
CA VAL A 27 9.87 8.12 -3.34
C VAL A 27 9.35 6.80 -2.75
N ALA A 28 8.07 6.74 -2.42
CA ALA A 28 7.44 5.55 -1.85
C ALA A 28 7.48 4.36 -2.81
N GLY A 29 7.17 4.57 -4.10
CA GLY A 29 7.15 3.47 -5.08
C GLY A 29 8.53 2.99 -5.49
N ARG A 30 9.55 3.84 -5.46
CA ARG A 30 10.95 3.40 -5.59
C ARG A 30 11.40 2.56 -4.40
N ALA A 31 11.03 2.96 -3.18
CA ALA A 31 11.39 2.23 -1.96
C ALA A 31 10.59 0.93 -1.77
N ALA A 32 9.34 0.90 -2.22
CA ALA A 32 8.46 -0.25 -2.13
C ALA A 32 7.62 -0.40 -3.40
N PRO A 33 8.16 -1.05 -4.46
CA PRO A 33 7.42 -1.33 -5.67
C PRO A 33 6.09 -2.03 -5.37
N LEU A 34 5.02 -1.59 -6.05
CA LEU A 34 3.67 -2.06 -5.79
C LEU A 34 3.30 -3.21 -6.72
N PHE A 35 2.68 -4.23 -6.13
CA PHE A 35 1.92 -5.25 -6.84
C PHE A 35 0.52 -5.34 -6.23
N GLN A 36 -0.45 -5.79 -7.02
CA GLN A 36 -1.84 -5.88 -6.60
C GLN A 36 -2.26 -7.35 -6.42
N VAL A 37 -3.08 -7.60 -5.41
CA VAL A 37 -3.76 -8.87 -5.17
C VAL A 37 -5.25 -8.61 -4.94
N ASP A 38 -6.10 -9.57 -5.30
CA ASP A 38 -7.51 -9.51 -4.95
C ASP A 38 -7.71 -9.82 -3.44
N VAL A 39 -8.74 -9.24 -2.83
CA VAL A 39 -9.11 -9.45 -1.41
C VAL A 39 -9.53 -10.89 -1.12
N ASP A 40 -10.04 -11.60 -2.13
CA ASP A 40 -10.38 -13.01 -2.04
C ASP A 40 -9.19 -13.92 -2.39
N GLY A 41 -8.07 -13.33 -2.82
CA GLY A 41 -6.84 -14.02 -3.18
C GLY A 41 -6.86 -14.60 -4.60
N PRO A 42 -5.97 -15.57 -4.90
CA PRO A 42 -4.98 -16.16 -4.00
C PRO A 42 -3.94 -15.14 -3.54
N TYR A 43 -3.48 -15.29 -2.30
CA TYR A 43 -2.34 -14.54 -1.79
C TYR A 43 -1.03 -15.26 -2.12
N PRO A 44 0.09 -14.53 -2.30
CA PRO A 44 1.41 -15.14 -2.37
C PRO A 44 1.70 -16.05 -1.17
N ASP A 45 2.40 -17.16 -1.41
CA ASP A 45 2.84 -18.05 -0.35
C ASP A 45 3.84 -17.35 0.59
N GLY A 46 3.90 -17.83 1.84
CA GLY A 46 4.86 -17.34 2.84
C GLY A 46 4.54 -15.97 3.43
N LEU A 47 3.32 -15.46 3.24
CA LEU A 47 2.90 -14.22 3.88
C LEU A 47 2.54 -14.43 5.37
N ALA A 48 3.12 -13.58 6.23
CA ALA A 48 2.77 -13.43 7.63
C ALA A 48 2.10 -12.06 7.83
N LEU A 49 0.79 -12.02 7.61
CA LEU A 49 -0.02 -10.80 7.82
C LEU A 49 -0.55 -10.75 9.25
N ASP A 50 -0.59 -9.56 9.84
CA ASP A 50 -1.11 -9.35 11.21
C ASP A 50 -2.59 -9.74 11.31
N ARG A 51 -3.34 -9.47 10.24
CA ARG A 51 -4.76 -9.83 10.09
C ARG A 51 -5.14 -9.89 8.61
N ARG A 52 -6.12 -10.74 8.28
CA ARG A 52 -6.70 -10.81 6.93
C ARG A 52 -7.21 -9.42 6.49
N PRO A 53 -6.83 -8.93 5.29
CA PRO A 53 -7.38 -7.69 4.74
C PRO A 53 -8.87 -7.84 4.46
N ARG A 54 -9.68 -6.87 4.91
CA ARG A 54 -11.14 -6.82 4.65
C ARG A 54 -11.61 -5.50 4.06
N ILE A 55 -10.74 -4.49 4.04
CA ILE A 55 -11.03 -3.15 3.53
C ILE A 55 -10.23 -2.98 2.24
N THR A 56 -10.87 -2.48 1.18
CA THR A 56 -10.22 -2.23 -0.10
C THR A 56 -10.33 -0.75 -0.50
N PRO A 57 -9.27 -0.12 -1.01
CA PRO A 57 -7.92 -0.67 -1.12
C PRO A 57 -7.21 -0.75 0.24
N SER A 58 -6.38 -1.76 0.46
CA SER A 58 -5.41 -1.78 1.56
C SER A 58 -3.99 -1.78 1.00
N PHE A 59 -3.08 -1.01 1.58
CA PHE A 59 -1.67 -0.94 1.19
C PHE A 59 -0.84 -1.53 2.32
N ILE A 60 -0.25 -2.70 2.06
CA ILE A 60 0.46 -3.49 3.06
C ILE A 60 1.94 -3.48 2.70
N LEU A 61 2.75 -2.93 3.60
CA LEU A 61 4.20 -2.99 3.48
C LEU A 61 4.67 -4.35 3.96
N LEU A 62 5.46 -5.03 3.12
CA LEU A 62 6.00 -6.35 3.40
C LEU A 62 7.53 -6.28 3.46
N SER A 63 8.13 -7.00 4.40
CA SER A 63 9.56 -7.32 4.45
C SER A 63 9.72 -8.83 4.59
N MET A 64 10.36 -9.47 3.59
CA MET A 64 10.52 -10.93 3.54
C MET A 64 9.21 -11.70 3.83
N GLY A 65 8.09 -11.24 3.25
CA GLY A 65 6.76 -11.84 3.45
C GLY A 65 6.04 -11.45 4.74
N THR A 66 6.70 -10.76 5.67
CA THR A 66 6.09 -10.31 6.93
C THR A 66 5.49 -8.91 6.78
N GLU A 67 4.27 -8.71 7.27
CA GLU A 67 3.63 -7.39 7.35
C GLU A 67 4.40 -6.49 8.32
N MET A 68 4.84 -5.33 7.82
CA MET A 68 5.54 -4.31 8.61
C MET A 68 4.62 -3.13 8.98
N GLY A 69 3.48 -3.02 8.30
CA GLY A 69 2.53 -1.95 8.48
C GLY A 69 1.54 -1.87 7.32
N ARG A 70 0.44 -1.17 7.56
CA ARG A 70 -0.69 -1.10 6.63
C ARG A 70 -1.41 0.24 6.68
N VAL A 71 -1.96 0.63 5.53
CA VAL A 71 -2.93 1.70 5.37
C VAL A 71 -4.20 1.12 4.76
N GLU A 72 -5.36 1.35 5.37
CA GLU A 72 -6.66 0.85 4.89
C GLU A 72 -7.51 2.02 4.35
N GLY A 73 -8.08 1.82 3.16
CA GLY A 73 -8.90 2.80 2.48
C GLY A 73 -8.11 3.82 1.66
N TYR A 74 -8.85 4.64 0.92
CA TYR A 74 -8.31 5.73 0.12
C TYR A 74 -9.25 6.94 0.20
N VAL A 75 -8.81 7.98 0.90
CA VAL A 75 -9.61 9.20 1.13
C VAL A 75 -9.30 10.33 0.14
N GLY A 76 -8.29 10.15 -0.73
CA GLY A 76 -7.94 11.08 -1.81
C GLY A 76 -6.44 11.36 -1.93
N GLN A 77 -6.06 11.92 -3.08
CA GLN A 77 -4.67 12.12 -3.49
C GLN A 77 -3.84 12.92 -2.49
N ALA A 78 -4.41 13.99 -1.93
CA ALA A 78 -3.72 14.90 -1.01
C ALA A 78 -3.25 14.22 0.30
N HIS A 79 -3.90 13.12 0.68
CA HIS A 79 -3.62 12.43 1.95
C HIS A 79 -2.82 11.14 1.78
N PHE A 80 -2.79 10.56 0.57
CA PHE A 80 -2.23 9.24 0.34
C PHE A 80 -0.76 9.15 0.70
N TYR A 81 0.09 10.00 0.09
CA TYR A 81 1.53 9.95 0.32
C TYR A 81 1.91 10.24 1.77
N PRO A 82 1.39 11.29 2.45
CA PRO A 82 1.72 11.55 3.85
C PRO A 82 1.42 10.37 4.78
N VAL A 83 0.26 9.71 4.61
CA VAL A 83 -0.12 8.56 5.44
C VAL A 83 0.75 7.35 5.14
N LEU A 84 1.01 7.09 3.85
CA LEU A 84 1.83 5.98 3.42
C LEU A 84 3.28 6.12 3.89
N THR A 85 3.89 7.29 3.71
CA THR A 85 5.29 7.53 4.08
C THR A 85 5.47 7.54 5.59
N ALA A 86 4.50 8.05 6.36
CA ALA A 86 4.52 7.93 7.82
C ALA A 86 4.49 6.45 8.28
N MET A 87 3.70 5.59 7.62
CA MET A 87 3.72 4.15 7.89
C MET A 87 5.06 3.51 7.54
N MET A 88 5.64 3.85 6.37
CA MET A 88 6.94 3.35 5.94
C MET A 88 8.08 3.81 6.86
N ALA A 89 8.02 5.03 7.39
CA ALA A 89 9.01 5.54 8.32
C ALA A 89 8.97 4.81 9.67
N ARG A 90 7.77 4.53 10.20
CA ARG A 90 7.62 3.69 11.41
C ARG A 90 8.15 2.27 11.21
N ALA A 91 8.05 1.75 9.99
CA ALA A 91 8.62 0.46 9.60
C ALA A 91 10.14 0.51 9.30
N GLY A 92 10.78 1.67 9.44
CA GLY A 92 12.22 1.85 9.19
C GLY A 92 12.63 1.87 7.72
N LEU A 93 11.68 1.95 6.78
CA LEU A 93 11.96 1.90 5.35
C LEU A 93 12.28 3.29 4.75
N LEU A 94 11.77 4.35 5.35
CA LEU A 94 12.05 5.74 4.97
C LEU A 94 12.52 6.54 6.19
N SER A 95 13.38 7.54 5.99
CA SER A 95 13.69 8.50 7.06
C SER A 95 12.52 9.49 7.22
N ALA A 96 12.38 10.05 8.43
CA ALA A 96 11.38 11.09 8.69
C ALA A 96 11.57 12.35 7.81
N ASP A 97 12.80 12.60 7.33
CA ASP A 97 13.11 13.71 6.44
C ASP A 97 12.68 13.46 4.99
N ALA A 98 12.50 12.20 4.57
CA ALA A 98 11.97 11.84 3.25
C ALA A 98 10.45 12.09 3.11
N VAL A 99 9.81 12.55 4.18
CA VAL A 99 8.37 12.86 4.27
C VAL A 99 8.07 14.35 3.99
N ARG A 100 9.10 15.20 3.94
CA ARG A 100 8.98 16.65 3.67
C ARG A 100 8.97 16.98 2.18
#